data_AF-A0A816JUT2-F1
#
_entry.id   AF-A0A816JUT2-F1
#
_cell.length_a   1.000
_cell.length_b   1.000
_cell.length_c   1.000
_cell.angle_alpha   90.00
_cell.angle_beta   90.00
_cell.angle_gamma   90.00
#
_symmetry.space_group_name_H-M   'P 1'
#
loop_
_entity.id
_entity.type
_entity.pdbx_description
1 polymer ?
#
loop_
_entity_poly.entity_id
_entity_poly.type
_entity_poly.pdbx_seq_one_letter_code
_entity_poly.pdbx_strand_id
1 'polypeptide(L)'
;MKAKLKNKRKLMRGEYLSLLVLIVLASNEVLAKKNSLTPKLRRSDFPEDFVFGSATSAYQIEGAAHEDGRGPSIWDTFSEKYPERINDGSNGSVADDSYHLYKEDVALLHQIGFNLCFNAYRFSISWSRILPRGNLKGGINQAGIDYYNNLINELLSKGIKPFVTIFHWDTPQSLEDAYGGFLGAKIVNDFRDYADICFKNFGDRVKHWMTLNEPLAVVQQGYVAGGLAPGRCSKFTNPNCTGGDGATEPYIVGHNLILAHGAAVKVYREKYKESQKGKVGIALNAGWYLPYTESAEDRLAVARVMAFTIDYFLEPLVTGKYPVDMVNNVKGGRLPTFTTQQSKMLKGSYDFIGINYYSSAYAKDVPCSNENVTLFSDPCASVTGEREGVPIGPKAASDWILIYPKGIRDLLLYAKYKFKDPVMYITENGRDEFNTGKIFLNDGDRIDFYARHLEMVQDAISIGANVKGFFAWSLLDNFEWVNGYTVRFGLVYVDFKDGCKRYPKKSADWFKKLLNQKKNS
;
A
#
# COMPACT_ATOMS: atom_id res chain seq x y z
N MET A 1 -42.58 28.48 -57.42
CA MET A 1 -42.90 27.51 -56.34
C MET A 1 -41.69 26.69 -55.86
N LYS A 2 -40.84 26.15 -56.74
CA LYS A 2 -39.66 25.31 -56.37
C LYS A 2 -38.58 26.02 -55.52
N ALA A 3 -38.38 27.33 -55.67
CA ALA A 3 -37.39 28.09 -54.88
C ALA A 3 -37.78 28.25 -53.40
N LYS A 4 -39.07 28.44 -53.09
CA LYS A 4 -39.57 28.56 -51.70
C LYS A 4 -39.42 27.23 -50.92
N LEU A 5 -39.58 26.09 -51.57
CA LEU A 5 -39.37 24.77 -50.95
C LEU A 5 -37.89 24.45 -50.66
N LYS A 6 -36.97 24.92 -51.53
CA LYS A 6 -35.52 24.73 -51.33
C LYS A 6 -34.99 25.55 -50.15
N ASN A 7 -35.51 26.76 -49.96
CA ASN A 7 -35.15 27.61 -48.81
C ASN A 7 -35.71 27.06 -47.48
N LYS A 8 -36.95 26.56 -47.45
CA LYS A 8 -37.50 25.90 -46.25
C LYS A 8 -36.70 24.66 -45.83
N ARG A 9 -36.24 23.83 -46.77
CA ARG A 9 -35.41 22.65 -46.46
C ARG A 9 -34.02 23.01 -45.93
N LYS A 10 -33.44 24.13 -46.39
CA LYS A 10 -32.12 24.61 -45.93
C LYS A 10 -32.20 25.21 -44.52
N LEU A 11 -33.27 25.96 -44.23
CA LEU A 11 -33.56 26.51 -42.91
C LEU A 11 -33.81 25.40 -41.88
N MET A 12 -34.69 24.44 -42.20
CA MET A 12 -34.99 23.27 -41.35
C MET A 12 -33.72 22.46 -41.04
N ARG A 13 -32.84 22.23 -42.03
CA ARG A 13 -31.56 21.52 -41.79
C ARG A 13 -30.62 22.28 -40.84
N GLY A 14 -30.58 23.61 -40.90
CA GLY A 14 -29.79 24.43 -39.99
C GLY A 14 -30.33 24.41 -38.55
N GLU A 15 -31.66 24.40 -38.40
CA GLU A 15 -32.33 24.27 -37.10
C GLU A 15 -32.10 22.89 -36.47
N TYR A 16 -32.19 21.80 -37.24
CA TYR A 16 -31.89 20.46 -36.73
C TYR A 16 -30.42 20.27 -36.35
N LEU A 17 -29.48 20.85 -37.11
CA LEU A 17 -28.05 20.79 -36.78
C LEU A 17 -27.73 21.57 -35.51
N SER A 18 -28.35 22.75 -35.34
CA SER A 18 -28.21 23.57 -34.14
C SER A 18 -28.81 22.89 -32.91
N LEU A 19 -29.96 22.22 -33.06
CA LEU A 19 -30.58 21.43 -32.01
C LEU A 19 -29.73 20.23 -31.62
N LEU A 20 -29.11 19.54 -32.59
CA LEU A 20 -28.20 18.41 -32.32
C LEU A 20 -26.94 18.87 -31.58
N VAL A 21 -26.36 20.01 -31.96
CA VAL A 21 -25.21 20.62 -31.26
C VAL A 21 -25.60 21.02 -29.85
N LEU A 22 -26.78 21.62 -29.63
CA LEU A 22 -27.27 21.97 -28.30
C LEU A 22 -27.54 20.72 -27.44
N ILE A 23 -28.07 19.63 -28.02
CA ILE A 23 -28.25 18.36 -27.31
C ILE A 23 -26.89 17.75 -26.93
N VAL A 24 -25.89 17.79 -27.83
CA VAL A 24 -24.53 17.31 -27.56
C VAL A 24 -23.84 18.17 -26.49
N LEU A 25 -23.98 19.49 -26.54
CA LEU A 25 -23.43 20.40 -25.53
C LEU A 25 -24.12 20.22 -24.18
N ALA A 26 -25.45 20.11 -24.15
CA ALA A 26 -26.20 19.88 -22.91
C ALA A 26 -25.93 18.48 -22.32
N SER A 27 -25.75 17.45 -23.15
CA SER A 27 -25.37 16.11 -22.67
C SER A 27 -23.93 16.06 -22.17
N ASN A 28 -23.00 16.79 -22.80
CA ASN A 28 -21.64 16.97 -22.29
C ASN A 28 -21.60 17.78 -21.00
N GLU A 29 -22.41 18.84 -20.87
CA GLU A 29 -22.54 19.60 -19.62
C GLU A 29 -23.16 18.76 -18.51
N VAL A 30 -24.19 17.96 -18.79
CA VAL A 30 -24.80 17.06 -17.80
C VAL A 30 -23.81 15.97 -17.40
N LEU A 31 -23.03 15.41 -18.33
CA LEU A 31 -21.99 14.42 -18.02
C LEU A 31 -20.83 15.04 -17.22
N ALA A 32 -20.43 16.27 -17.55
CA ALA A 32 -19.44 17.04 -16.79
C ALA A 32 -19.94 17.41 -15.38
N LYS A 33 -21.22 17.77 -15.22
CA LYS A 33 -21.85 18.04 -13.92
C LYS A 33 -21.98 16.78 -13.07
N LYS A 34 -22.28 15.64 -13.70
CA LYS A 34 -22.35 14.33 -13.04
C LYS A 34 -20.96 13.85 -12.60
N ASN A 35 -19.91 14.20 -13.36
CA ASN A 35 -18.51 13.93 -13.00
C ASN A 35 -17.91 14.95 -12.02
N SER A 36 -18.51 16.14 -11.88
CA SER A 36 -18.02 17.25 -11.03
C SER A 36 -18.47 17.16 -9.57
N LEU A 37 -19.51 16.40 -9.25
CA LEU A 37 -20.01 16.29 -7.87
C LEU A 37 -19.35 15.11 -7.17
N THR A 38 -18.67 15.38 -6.05
CA THR A 38 -18.12 14.35 -5.17
C THR A 38 -19.22 13.35 -4.76
N PRO A 39 -18.99 12.03 -4.89
CA PRO A 39 -19.98 11.02 -4.53
C PRO A 39 -20.51 11.17 -3.10
N LYS A 40 -21.83 11.04 -2.94
CA LYS A 40 -22.49 11.08 -1.62
C LYS A 40 -22.61 9.67 -1.06
N LEU A 41 -21.57 9.22 -0.37
CA LEU A 41 -21.55 7.94 0.33
C LEU A 41 -22.09 8.06 1.76
N ARG A 42 -22.62 6.95 2.27
CA ARG A 42 -23.04 6.76 3.66
C ARG A 42 -22.47 5.46 4.20
N ARG A 43 -22.33 5.35 5.52
CA ARG A 43 -21.94 4.07 6.16
C ARG A 43 -22.85 2.91 5.76
N SER A 44 -24.15 3.14 5.59
CA SER A 44 -25.14 2.12 5.22
C SER A 44 -24.99 1.55 3.81
N ASP A 45 -24.15 2.18 2.98
CA ASP A 45 -23.87 1.71 1.63
C ASP A 45 -22.84 0.56 1.62
N PHE A 46 -22.25 0.25 2.78
CA PHE A 46 -21.30 -0.84 3.00
C PHE A 46 -21.90 -1.90 3.95
N PRO A 47 -21.45 -3.17 3.89
CA PRO A 47 -21.88 -4.22 4.81
C PRO A 47 -21.78 -3.82 6.28
N GLU A 48 -22.65 -4.36 7.13
CA GLU A 48 -22.64 -4.05 8.57
C GLU A 48 -21.31 -4.44 9.23
N ASP A 49 -20.68 -5.53 8.80
CA ASP A 49 -19.39 -6.00 9.29
C ASP A 49 -18.18 -5.31 8.63
N PHE A 50 -18.40 -4.38 7.70
CA PHE A 50 -17.33 -3.64 7.02
C PHE A 50 -16.60 -2.71 8.00
N VAL A 51 -15.26 -2.81 8.01
CA VAL A 51 -14.38 -2.07 8.90
C VAL A 51 -13.85 -0.82 8.21
N PHE A 52 -14.00 0.34 8.85
CA PHE A 52 -13.25 1.54 8.47
C PHE A 52 -12.14 1.81 9.49
N GLY A 53 -10.97 2.20 8.99
CA GLY A 53 -9.82 2.53 9.81
C GLY A 53 -8.84 3.46 9.11
N SER A 54 -7.73 3.73 9.80
CA SER A 54 -6.57 4.41 9.24
C SER A 54 -5.32 3.58 9.47
N ALA A 55 -4.26 3.90 8.75
CA ALA A 55 -3.00 3.18 8.79
C ALA A 55 -1.80 4.10 8.99
N THR A 56 -0.75 3.56 9.62
CA THR A 56 0.60 4.13 9.78
C THR A 56 1.64 3.01 9.81
N SER A 57 2.93 3.37 9.81
CA SER A 57 4.04 2.45 10.02
C SER A 57 5.05 3.00 11.02
N ALA A 58 5.76 2.10 11.70
CA ALA A 58 6.62 2.39 12.83
C ALA A 58 7.70 3.43 12.51
N TYR A 59 8.53 3.18 11.49
CA TYR A 59 9.62 4.09 11.15
C TYR A 59 9.12 5.47 10.70
N GLN A 60 7.92 5.53 10.12
CA GLN A 60 7.37 6.78 9.59
C GLN A 60 6.81 7.70 10.68
N ILE A 61 6.34 7.15 11.82
CA ILE A 61 5.65 7.94 12.85
C ILE A 61 6.30 7.90 14.25
N GLU A 62 6.97 6.81 14.62
CA GLU A 62 7.32 6.58 16.04
C GLU A 62 8.38 7.55 16.55
N GLY A 63 9.47 7.70 15.80
CA GLY A 63 10.66 8.39 16.30
C GLY A 63 11.33 7.61 17.42
N ALA A 64 11.91 8.35 18.37
CA ALA A 64 12.63 7.78 19.51
C ALA A 64 13.64 6.71 19.06
N ALA A 65 14.37 7.01 17.98
CA ALA A 65 15.17 6.03 17.25
C ALA A 65 16.33 5.45 18.09
N HIS A 66 16.80 6.19 19.09
CA HIS A 66 17.91 5.83 19.97
C HIS A 66 17.51 5.72 21.45
N GLU A 67 16.22 5.59 21.72
CA GLU A 67 15.69 5.53 23.09
C GLU A 67 15.36 4.10 23.52
N ASP A 68 15.35 3.88 24.83
CA ASP A 68 14.89 2.65 25.48
C ASP A 68 15.44 1.35 24.87
N GLY A 69 16.70 1.39 24.42
CA GLY A 69 17.42 0.22 23.92
C GLY A 69 17.02 -0.26 22.51
N ARG A 70 16.25 0.52 21.74
CA ARG A 70 16.02 0.23 20.31
C ARG A 70 17.35 0.17 19.54
N GLY A 71 17.50 -0.85 18.68
CA GLY A 71 18.62 -0.92 17.74
C GLY A 71 18.32 -0.16 16.43
N PRO A 72 19.34 0.16 15.61
CA PRO A 72 19.11 0.79 14.32
C PRO A 72 18.48 -0.20 13.32
N SER A 73 17.58 0.31 12.50
CA SER A 73 17.09 -0.35 11.28
C SER A 73 17.90 0.11 10.06
N ILE A 74 17.66 -0.54 8.92
CA ILE A 74 18.24 -0.13 7.63
C ILE A 74 17.83 1.29 7.23
N TRP A 75 16.68 1.76 7.68
CA TRP A 75 16.20 3.11 7.36
C TRP A 75 16.87 4.19 8.21
N ASP A 76 17.15 3.92 9.49
CA ASP A 76 17.99 4.80 10.33
C ASP A 76 19.34 4.99 9.63
N THR A 77 20.01 3.88 9.30
CA THR A 77 21.33 3.91 8.66
C THR A 77 21.30 4.58 7.28
N PHE A 78 20.29 4.29 6.46
CA PHE A 78 20.19 4.84 5.11
C PHE A 78 20.00 6.36 5.11
N SER A 79 19.06 6.87 5.91
CA SER A 79 18.74 8.30 5.95
C SER A 79 19.83 9.12 6.66
N GLU A 80 20.46 8.59 7.71
CA GLU A 80 21.53 9.29 8.43
C GLU A 80 22.86 9.28 7.65
N LYS A 81 23.19 8.19 6.97
CA LYS A 81 24.45 8.06 6.23
C LYS A 81 24.39 8.70 4.84
N TYR A 82 23.21 8.69 4.21
CA TYR A 82 23.00 9.23 2.87
C TYR A 82 21.85 10.25 2.86
N PRO A 83 21.97 11.36 3.61
CA PRO A 83 20.91 12.37 3.67
C PRO A 83 20.58 12.95 2.29
N GLU A 84 21.54 12.97 1.35
CA GLU A 84 21.30 13.39 -0.04
C GLU A 84 20.36 12.47 -0.83
N ARG A 85 20.01 11.31 -0.28
CA ARG A 85 18.99 10.39 -0.84
C ARG A 85 17.59 10.70 -0.38
N ILE A 86 17.44 11.60 0.58
CA ILE A 86 16.15 12.11 1.04
C ILE A 86 15.98 13.51 0.47
N ASN A 87 14.85 13.79 -0.17
CA ASN A 87 14.63 15.02 -0.95
C ASN A 87 14.86 16.30 -0.14
N ASP A 88 14.59 16.29 1.17
CA ASP A 88 14.82 17.39 2.09
C ASP A 88 15.96 17.14 3.09
N GLY A 89 16.70 16.04 2.94
CA GLY A 89 17.79 15.65 3.84
C GLY A 89 17.37 15.23 5.25
N SER A 90 16.07 15.02 5.48
CA SER A 90 15.54 14.61 6.79
C SER A 90 15.68 13.11 7.07
N ASN A 91 15.29 12.68 8.27
CA ASN A 91 15.26 11.29 8.69
C ASN A 91 14.08 11.01 9.64
N GLY A 92 13.85 9.74 9.95
CA GLY A 92 12.80 9.29 10.87
C GLY A 92 13.21 9.26 12.35
N SER A 93 14.31 9.92 12.75
CA SER A 93 14.82 9.77 14.13
C SER A 93 13.85 10.32 15.19
N VAL A 94 13.12 11.39 14.84
CA VAL A 94 12.00 11.94 15.63
C VAL A 94 10.63 11.62 15.01
N ALA A 95 10.53 11.56 13.67
CA ALA A 95 9.27 11.25 12.99
C ALA A 95 8.11 12.18 13.44
N ASP A 96 7.01 11.60 13.89
CA ASP A 96 5.84 12.32 14.45
C ASP A 96 5.85 12.28 15.98
N ASP A 97 6.89 11.71 16.58
CA ASP A 97 7.04 11.45 18.01
C ASP A 97 5.90 10.59 18.60
N SER A 98 5.33 9.68 17.79
CA SER A 98 4.27 8.78 18.24
C SER A 98 4.74 7.74 19.27
N TYR A 99 6.04 7.58 19.49
CA TYR A 99 6.53 6.79 20.62
C TYR A 99 6.08 7.39 21.96
N HIS A 100 6.14 8.71 22.09
CA HIS A 100 5.68 9.44 23.28
C HIS A 100 4.21 9.85 23.20
N LEU A 101 3.73 10.22 22.01
CA LEU A 101 2.43 10.85 21.80
C LEU A 101 1.32 9.88 21.36
N TYR A 102 1.54 8.56 21.44
CA TYR A 102 0.57 7.55 20.98
C TYR A 102 -0.84 7.72 21.60
N LYS A 103 -0.95 8.22 22.83
CA LYS A 103 -2.25 8.47 23.48
C LYS A 103 -3.06 9.55 22.75
N GLU A 104 -2.39 10.59 22.24
CA GLU A 104 -3.02 11.63 21.43
C GLU A 104 -3.50 11.05 20.10
N ASP A 105 -2.68 10.23 19.46
CA ASP A 105 -3.02 9.55 18.20
C ASP A 105 -4.25 8.65 18.37
N VAL A 106 -4.32 7.89 19.47
CA VAL A 106 -5.50 7.06 19.80
C VAL A 106 -6.73 7.92 20.10
N ALA A 107 -6.57 9.05 20.80
CA ALA A 107 -7.67 9.98 21.05
C ALA A 107 -8.23 10.57 19.74
N LEU A 108 -7.36 10.91 18.79
CA LEU A 108 -7.76 11.40 17.46
C LEU A 108 -8.52 10.34 16.66
N LEU A 109 -8.03 9.10 16.63
CA LEU A 109 -8.75 7.98 16.01
C LEU A 109 -10.15 7.82 16.59
N HIS A 110 -10.28 7.88 17.91
CA HIS A 110 -11.57 7.81 18.59
C HIS A 110 -12.47 9.00 18.23
N GLN A 111 -11.92 10.22 18.12
CA GLN A 111 -12.66 11.43 17.74
C GLN A 111 -13.17 11.38 16.29
N ILE A 112 -12.35 10.89 15.36
CA ILE A 112 -12.73 10.67 13.95
C ILE A 112 -13.82 9.60 13.88
N GLY A 113 -13.68 8.53 14.68
CA GLY A 113 -14.57 7.38 14.72
C GLY A 113 -15.78 7.46 15.65
N PHE A 114 -16.06 8.62 16.23
CA PHE A 114 -17.13 8.77 17.22
C PHE A 114 -18.44 8.15 16.69
N ASN A 115 -18.93 7.12 17.40
CA ASN A 115 -20.02 6.17 17.06
C ASN A 115 -19.68 4.88 16.28
N LEU A 116 -18.53 4.25 16.59
CA LEU A 116 -18.24 2.80 16.40
C LEU A 116 -17.95 2.31 14.97
N CYS A 117 -17.96 3.19 13.95
CA CYS A 117 -17.77 2.76 12.55
C CYS A 117 -16.34 2.94 12.01
N PHE A 118 -15.58 3.94 12.48
CA PHE A 118 -14.11 4.00 12.29
C PHE A 118 -13.45 3.37 13.52
N ASN A 119 -13.35 2.05 13.53
CA ASN A 119 -13.01 1.30 14.73
C ASN A 119 -11.83 0.36 14.53
N ALA A 120 -10.95 0.66 13.58
CA ALA A 120 -9.71 -0.07 13.40
C ALA A 120 -8.54 0.88 13.20
N TYR A 121 -7.40 0.49 13.75
CA TYR A 121 -6.13 1.14 13.49
C TYR A 121 -5.14 0.11 13.03
N ARG A 122 -4.58 0.35 11.85
CA ARG A 122 -3.48 -0.44 11.31
C ARG A 122 -2.17 0.25 11.64
N PHE A 123 -1.29 -0.43 12.36
CA PHE A 123 0.06 0.06 12.65
C PHE A 123 1.07 -1.09 12.50
N SER A 124 2.36 -0.77 12.43
CA SER A 124 3.40 -1.80 12.43
C SER A 124 4.18 -1.84 13.75
N ILE A 125 4.75 -3.00 14.05
CA ILE A 125 5.69 -3.18 15.15
C ILE A 125 7.10 -3.04 14.56
N SER A 126 7.96 -2.25 15.21
CA SER A 126 9.34 -2.12 14.78
C SER A 126 10.17 -3.32 15.20
N TRP A 127 10.73 -4.04 14.24
CA TRP A 127 11.56 -5.21 14.51
C TRP A 127 12.78 -4.82 15.34
N SER A 128 13.47 -3.75 14.94
CA SER A 128 14.65 -3.23 15.64
C SER A 128 14.35 -2.72 17.05
N ARG A 129 13.10 -2.35 17.36
CA ARG A 129 12.68 -1.97 18.72
C ARG A 129 12.43 -3.18 19.63
N ILE A 130 11.91 -4.29 19.08
CA ILE A 130 11.68 -5.54 19.85
C ILE A 130 12.95 -6.38 19.99
N LEU A 131 13.73 -6.50 18.91
CA LEU A 131 15.00 -7.22 18.85
C LEU A 131 16.09 -6.27 18.35
N PRO A 132 16.84 -5.60 19.23
CA PRO A 132 17.84 -4.59 18.83
C PRO A 132 18.94 -5.09 17.89
N ARG A 133 19.33 -6.37 18.00
CA ARG A 133 20.25 -7.02 17.04
C ARG A 133 19.55 -7.91 16.00
N GLY A 134 18.22 -7.81 15.94
CA GLY A 134 17.34 -8.50 15.00
C GLY A 134 17.08 -9.99 15.24
N ASN A 135 17.82 -10.64 16.14
CA ASN A 135 17.62 -12.06 16.46
C ASN A 135 17.67 -12.32 17.97
N LEU A 136 17.23 -13.51 18.39
CA LEU A 136 17.14 -13.90 19.80
C LEU A 136 18.48 -13.83 20.56
N LYS A 137 19.62 -13.99 19.87
CA LYS A 137 20.94 -13.88 20.51
C LYS A 137 21.25 -12.46 20.95
N GLY A 138 20.62 -11.46 20.33
CA GLY A 138 20.72 -10.06 20.69
C GLY A 138 19.94 -9.66 21.94
N GLY A 139 19.12 -10.56 22.47
CA GLY A 139 18.18 -10.25 23.55
C GLY A 139 16.90 -9.59 23.04
N ILE A 140 15.87 -9.68 23.89
CA ILE A 140 14.58 -9.04 23.68
C ILE A 140 14.58 -7.72 24.45
N ASN A 141 14.15 -6.64 23.80
CA ASN A 141 13.98 -5.36 24.46
C ASN A 141 12.58 -5.26 25.09
N GLN A 142 12.52 -5.32 26.42
CA GLN A 142 11.25 -5.27 27.15
C GLN A 142 10.54 -3.92 27.01
N ALA A 143 11.29 -2.80 26.96
CA ALA A 143 10.67 -1.48 26.79
C ALA A 143 9.93 -1.36 25.45
N GLY A 144 10.49 -1.95 24.39
CA GLY A 144 9.79 -2.09 23.11
C GLY A 144 8.49 -2.89 23.22
N ILE A 145 8.49 -4.00 23.96
CA ILE A 145 7.27 -4.79 24.21
C ILE A 145 6.25 -3.97 25.00
N ASP A 146 6.69 -3.24 26.01
CA ASP A 146 5.82 -2.44 26.88
C ASP A 146 5.16 -1.30 26.11
N TYR A 147 5.88 -0.64 25.20
CA TYR A 147 5.32 0.37 24.29
C TYR A 147 4.13 -0.17 23.49
N TYR A 148 4.31 -1.28 22.76
CA TYR A 148 3.21 -1.83 21.95
C TYR A 148 2.08 -2.41 22.81
N ASN A 149 2.39 -2.97 23.97
CA ASN A 149 1.35 -3.36 24.94
C ASN A 149 0.50 -2.16 25.35
N ASN A 150 1.13 -1.03 25.67
CA ASN A 150 0.46 0.19 26.07
C ASN A 150 -0.38 0.78 24.93
N LEU A 151 0.14 0.82 23.69
CA LEU A 151 -0.61 1.24 22.51
C LEU A 151 -1.84 0.34 22.27
N ILE A 152 -1.66 -0.99 22.28
CA ILE A 152 -2.75 -1.95 22.08
C ILE A 152 -3.82 -1.81 23.15
N ASN A 153 -3.42 -1.67 24.42
CA ASN A 153 -4.35 -1.49 25.53
C ASN A 153 -5.12 -0.17 25.39
N GLU A 154 -4.45 0.92 25.02
CA GLU A 154 -5.08 2.22 24.82
C GLU A 154 -6.11 2.16 23.68
N LEU A 155 -5.75 1.56 22.52
CA LEU A 155 -6.67 1.35 21.40
C LEU A 155 -7.93 0.58 21.83
N LEU A 156 -7.75 -0.54 22.52
CA LEU A 156 -8.85 -1.38 22.98
C LEU A 156 -9.73 -0.66 24.02
N SER A 157 -9.13 0.17 24.88
CA SER A 157 -9.87 0.98 25.86
C SER A 157 -10.84 1.96 25.18
N LYS A 158 -10.54 2.37 23.94
CA LYS A 158 -11.38 3.23 23.10
C LYS A 158 -12.24 2.46 22.09
N GLY A 159 -12.27 1.14 22.17
CA GLY A 159 -13.02 0.27 21.26
C GLY A 159 -12.43 0.16 19.84
N ILE A 160 -11.16 0.52 19.66
CA ILE A 160 -10.46 0.48 18.38
C ILE A 160 -9.73 -0.86 18.25
N LYS A 161 -10.01 -1.59 17.17
CA LYS A 161 -9.43 -2.89 16.85
C LYS A 161 -8.02 -2.71 16.28
N PRO A 162 -6.99 -3.33 16.89
CA PRO A 162 -5.66 -3.31 16.33
C PRO A 162 -5.54 -4.27 15.13
N PHE A 163 -5.09 -3.73 14.00
CA PHE A 163 -4.63 -4.48 12.83
C PHE A 163 -3.11 -4.34 12.76
N VAL A 164 -2.37 -5.38 13.10
CA VAL A 164 -0.92 -5.25 13.30
C VAL A 164 -0.16 -5.76 12.08
N THR A 165 0.72 -4.93 11.56
CA THR A 165 1.74 -5.32 10.58
C THR A 165 3.03 -5.70 11.32
N ILE A 166 3.56 -6.90 11.10
CA ILE A 166 4.75 -7.39 11.80
C ILE A 166 6.02 -6.75 11.20
N PHE A 167 6.09 -6.67 9.86
CA PHE A 167 7.22 -6.06 9.17
C PHE A 167 6.78 -5.01 8.16
N HIS A 168 7.34 -3.81 8.30
CA HIS A 168 7.11 -2.68 7.41
C HIS A 168 8.43 -2.01 7.04
N TRP A 169 9.27 -2.77 6.32
CA TRP A 169 10.53 -2.33 5.70
C TRP A 169 11.68 -1.98 6.66
N ASP A 170 11.46 -2.09 7.97
CA ASP A 170 12.39 -1.65 9.01
C ASP A 170 13.33 -2.77 9.50
N THR A 171 13.96 -3.49 8.56
CA THR A 171 14.90 -4.58 8.89
C THR A 171 15.98 -4.08 9.85
N PRO A 172 16.28 -4.79 10.96
CA PRO A 172 17.37 -4.40 11.86
C PRO A 172 18.72 -4.36 11.12
N GLN A 173 19.47 -3.25 11.23
CA GLN A 173 20.74 -3.06 10.54
C GLN A 173 21.75 -4.16 10.87
N SER A 174 21.72 -4.69 12.10
CA SER A 174 22.58 -5.82 12.49
C SER A 174 22.41 -7.07 11.62
N LEU A 175 21.22 -7.32 11.05
CA LEU A 175 21.00 -8.45 10.13
C LEU A 175 21.47 -8.12 8.71
N GLU A 176 21.32 -6.87 8.30
CA GLU A 176 21.88 -6.35 7.05
C GLU A 176 23.42 -6.48 7.06
N ASP A 177 24.08 -6.04 8.12
CA ASP A 177 25.54 -6.14 8.27
C ASP A 177 26.02 -7.60 8.35
N ALA A 178 25.26 -8.47 9.01
CA ALA A 178 25.68 -9.85 9.24
C ALA A 178 25.60 -10.74 8.00
N TYR A 179 24.59 -10.56 7.15
CA TYR A 179 24.37 -11.43 5.99
C TYR A 179 23.54 -10.80 4.86
N GLY A 180 23.39 -9.48 4.82
CA GLY A 180 22.62 -8.75 3.79
C GLY A 180 21.11 -8.81 4.00
N GLY A 181 20.64 -9.01 5.24
CA GLY A 181 19.22 -8.94 5.57
C GLY A 181 18.41 -9.94 4.74
N PHE A 182 17.48 -9.44 3.92
CA PHE A 182 16.64 -10.31 3.08
C PHE A 182 17.36 -10.98 1.91
N LEU A 183 18.62 -10.63 1.61
CA LEU A 183 19.45 -11.42 0.69
C LEU A 183 19.88 -12.75 1.30
N GLY A 184 20.07 -12.81 2.62
CA GLY A 184 20.50 -14.00 3.31
C GLY A 184 19.34 -14.90 3.73
N ALA A 185 19.37 -16.18 3.34
CA ALA A 185 18.32 -17.15 3.69
C ALA A 185 18.10 -17.34 5.21
N LYS A 186 19.06 -16.94 6.05
CA LYS A 186 18.93 -16.96 7.52
C LYS A 186 17.81 -16.04 8.03
N ILE A 187 17.48 -14.98 7.29
CA ILE A 187 16.42 -14.02 7.63
C ILE A 187 15.07 -14.69 7.87
N VAL A 188 14.80 -15.82 7.20
CA VAL A 188 13.53 -16.55 7.32
C VAL A 188 13.34 -17.05 8.75
N ASN A 189 14.41 -17.54 9.39
CA ASN A 189 14.35 -18.01 10.78
C ASN A 189 14.32 -16.85 11.76
N ASP A 190 15.11 -15.80 11.53
CA ASP A 190 15.13 -14.62 12.40
C ASP A 190 13.77 -13.90 12.38
N PHE A 191 13.15 -13.77 11.21
CA PHE A 191 11.80 -13.22 11.06
C PHE A 191 10.74 -14.12 11.72
N ARG A 192 10.85 -15.44 11.56
CA ARG A 192 9.96 -16.41 12.22
C ARG A 192 10.01 -16.21 13.74
N ASP A 193 11.19 -16.08 14.32
CA ASP A 193 11.37 -15.93 15.76
C ASP A 193 10.87 -14.56 16.25
N TYR A 194 11.08 -13.50 15.47
CA TYR A 194 10.49 -12.19 15.71
C TYR A 194 8.96 -12.23 15.70
N ALA A 195 8.35 -12.86 14.68
CA ALA A 195 6.90 -13.02 14.60
C ALA A 195 6.35 -13.85 15.78
N ASP A 196 7.05 -14.91 16.20
CA ASP A 196 6.70 -15.71 17.39
C ASP A 196 6.65 -14.84 18.65
N ILE A 197 7.61 -13.93 18.85
CA ILE A 197 7.59 -12.95 19.96
C ILE A 197 6.36 -12.05 19.87
N CYS A 198 6.04 -11.51 18.69
CA CYS A 198 4.87 -10.67 18.51
C CYS A 198 3.57 -11.43 18.86
N PHE A 199 3.39 -12.64 18.34
CA PHE A 199 2.20 -13.45 18.63
C PHE A 199 2.09 -13.80 20.10
N LYS A 200 3.20 -14.17 20.74
CA LYS A 200 3.24 -14.52 22.16
C LYS A 200 2.81 -13.36 23.07
N ASN A 201 3.30 -12.15 22.78
CA ASN A 201 3.12 -11.01 23.68
C ASN A 201 1.83 -10.22 23.41
N PHE A 202 1.32 -10.24 22.18
CA PHE A 202 0.22 -9.36 21.79
C PHE A 202 -1.01 -10.10 21.25
N GLY A 203 -0.89 -11.38 20.88
CA GLY A 203 -1.96 -12.13 20.21
C GLY A 203 -3.14 -12.52 21.09
N ASP A 204 -3.02 -12.37 22.41
CA ASP A 204 -4.15 -12.43 23.33
C ASP A 204 -5.18 -11.33 23.01
N ARG A 205 -4.73 -10.15 22.55
CA ARG A 205 -5.53 -8.97 22.20
C ARG A 205 -5.65 -8.70 20.70
N VAL A 206 -4.57 -8.90 19.94
CA VAL A 206 -4.52 -8.65 18.49
C VAL A 206 -5.13 -9.82 17.72
N LYS A 207 -6.11 -9.51 16.87
CA LYS A 207 -6.85 -10.53 16.09
C LYS A 207 -6.66 -10.44 14.58
N HIS A 208 -5.95 -9.43 14.07
CA HIS A 208 -5.64 -9.29 12.65
C HIS A 208 -4.15 -9.00 12.49
N TRP A 209 -3.45 -9.94 11.89
CA TRP A 209 -2.01 -9.89 11.67
C TRP A 209 -1.71 -9.82 10.18
N MET A 210 -0.90 -8.85 9.77
CA MET A 210 -0.25 -8.81 8.47
C MET A 210 1.23 -9.09 8.69
N THR A 211 1.71 -10.16 8.10
CA THR A 211 3.14 -10.55 8.25
C THR A 211 4.06 -9.52 7.60
N LEU A 212 3.80 -9.16 6.35
CA LEU A 212 4.60 -8.22 5.56
C LEU A 212 3.71 -7.10 5.01
N ASN A 213 4.26 -5.90 4.92
CA ASN A 213 3.75 -4.83 4.08
C ASN A 213 4.55 -4.72 2.78
N GLU A 214 3.84 -4.66 1.65
CA GLU A 214 4.37 -4.28 0.34
C GLU A 214 5.73 -4.90 0.00
N PRO A 215 5.85 -6.25 0.02
CA PRO A 215 7.13 -6.89 -0.27
C PRO A 215 7.61 -6.58 -1.71
N LEU A 216 6.71 -6.24 -2.64
CA LEU A 216 7.07 -5.78 -3.98
C LEU A 216 7.80 -4.43 -3.95
N ALA A 217 7.40 -3.49 -3.09
CA ALA A 217 8.10 -2.22 -2.93
C ALA A 217 9.53 -2.42 -2.41
N VAL A 218 9.72 -3.30 -1.42
CA VAL A 218 11.06 -3.69 -0.92
C VAL A 218 11.93 -4.20 -2.06
N VAL A 219 11.40 -5.12 -2.87
CA VAL A 219 12.11 -5.71 -4.02
C VAL A 219 12.44 -4.65 -5.08
N GLN A 220 11.44 -3.94 -5.58
CA GLN A 220 11.60 -3.03 -6.72
C GLN A 220 12.41 -1.79 -6.34
N GLN A 221 12.12 -1.17 -5.20
CA GLN A 221 12.76 0.09 -4.85
C GLN A 221 14.05 -0.09 -4.07
N GLY A 222 14.17 -1.16 -3.28
CA GLY A 222 15.36 -1.46 -2.49
C GLY A 222 16.47 -2.18 -3.24
N TYR A 223 16.13 -3.01 -4.24
CA TYR A 223 17.07 -3.91 -4.92
C TYR A 223 17.06 -3.85 -6.45
N VAL A 224 16.12 -3.13 -7.08
CA VAL A 224 16.14 -2.88 -8.54
C VAL A 224 16.49 -1.43 -8.84
N ALA A 225 15.70 -0.47 -8.34
CA ALA A 225 15.93 0.95 -8.55
C ALA A 225 16.99 1.54 -7.62
N GLY A 226 17.16 0.94 -6.43
CA GLY A 226 18.06 1.43 -5.38
C GLY A 226 17.69 2.81 -4.84
N GLY A 227 16.39 3.15 -4.88
CA GLY A 227 15.86 4.40 -4.35
C GLY A 227 15.60 4.33 -2.84
N LEU A 228 15.04 3.22 -2.36
CA LEU A 228 14.75 3.02 -0.93
C LEU A 228 15.84 2.16 -0.26
N ALA A 229 15.93 2.18 1.08
CA ALA A 229 16.87 1.36 1.82
C ALA A 229 16.73 -0.15 1.44
N PRO A 230 17.84 -0.90 1.26
CA PRO A 230 19.25 -0.52 1.47
C PRO A 230 19.93 0.20 0.28
N GLY A 231 19.18 0.61 -0.74
CA GLY A 231 19.67 1.42 -1.85
C GLY A 231 20.53 0.65 -2.86
N ARG A 232 20.21 -0.63 -3.08
CA ARG A 232 20.98 -1.53 -3.94
C ARG A 232 20.40 -1.58 -5.36
N CYS A 233 21.28 -1.58 -6.35
CA CYS A 233 20.94 -1.78 -7.75
C CYS A 233 22.17 -2.09 -8.59
N SER A 234 21.95 -2.51 -9.84
CA SER A 234 23.02 -2.59 -10.83
C SER A 234 23.58 -1.18 -11.13
N LYS A 235 24.91 -1.07 -11.29
CA LYS A 235 25.58 0.23 -11.51
C LYS A 235 25.06 1.03 -12.70
N PHE A 236 24.58 0.36 -13.75
CA PHE A 236 24.00 1.01 -14.92
C PHE A 236 22.61 1.61 -14.66
N THR A 237 21.90 1.16 -13.63
CA THR A 237 20.57 1.67 -13.25
C THR A 237 20.69 3.01 -12.53
N ASN A 238 21.57 3.08 -11.54
CA ASN A 238 21.87 4.31 -10.83
C ASN A 238 23.32 4.24 -10.30
N PRO A 239 24.21 5.16 -10.73
CA PRO A 239 25.62 5.12 -10.33
C PRO A 239 25.83 5.36 -8.83
N ASN A 240 24.83 5.92 -8.15
CA ASN A 240 24.90 6.20 -6.73
C ASN A 240 24.53 4.97 -5.87
N CYS A 241 23.96 3.89 -6.41
CA CYS A 241 23.58 2.72 -5.59
C CYS A 241 24.73 2.19 -4.72
N THR A 242 24.36 1.62 -3.56
CA THR A 242 25.31 1.07 -2.58
C THR A 242 25.97 -0.25 -3.05
N GLY A 243 25.64 -0.69 -4.28
CA GLY A 243 26.07 -1.92 -4.93
C GLY A 243 24.88 -2.79 -5.32
N GLY A 244 25.16 -3.99 -5.80
CA GLY A 244 24.16 -5.03 -6.05
C GLY A 244 23.94 -5.38 -7.52
N ASP A 245 22.96 -6.25 -7.73
CA ASP A 245 22.58 -6.80 -9.03
C ASP A 245 21.05 -6.84 -9.15
N GLY A 246 20.50 -5.87 -9.88
CA GLY A 246 19.05 -5.76 -10.15
C GLY A 246 18.49 -6.87 -11.04
N ALA A 247 19.32 -7.76 -11.59
CA ALA A 247 18.89 -8.96 -12.30
C ALA A 247 18.61 -10.14 -11.36
N THR A 248 19.34 -10.24 -10.24
CA THR A 248 19.34 -11.47 -9.41
C THR A 248 18.85 -11.22 -7.97
N GLU A 249 19.37 -10.18 -7.31
CA GLU A 249 19.04 -9.86 -5.92
C GLU A 249 17.53 -9.70 -5.66
N PRO A 250 16.75 -9.02 -6.52
CA PRO A 250 15.30 -8.89 -6.36
C PRO A 250 14.57 -10.23 -6.16
N TYR A 251 15.00 -11.28 -6.87
CA TYR A 251 14.36 -12.60 -6.79
C TYR A 251 14.75 -13.36 -5.53
N ILE A 252 15.99 -13.19 -5.06
CA ILE A 252 16.46 -13.76 -3.79
C ILE A 252 15.67 -13.12 -2.63
N VAL A 253 15.58 -11.79 -2.62
CA VAL A 253 14.84 -11.02 -1.60
C VAL A 253 13.36 -11.39 -1.61
N GLY A 254 12.72 -11.38 -2.78
CA GLY A 254 11.31 -11.77 -2.90
C GLY A 254 11.05 -13.22 -2.45
N HIS A 255 11.95 -14.15 -2.78
CA HIS A 255 11.87 -15.54 -2.31
C HIS A 255 11.94 -15.64 -0.78
N ASN A 256 12.91 -14.97 -0.15
CA ASN A 256 13.06 -14.98 1.30
C ASN A 256 11.90 -14.30 2.02
N LEU A 257 11.34 -13.21 1.47
CA LEU A 257 10.11 -12.58 1.97
C LEU A 257 8.93 -13.56 1.95
N ILE A 258 8.69 -14.24 0.83
CA ILE A 258 7.61 -15.24 0.71
C ILE A 258 7.79 -16.37 1.73
N LEU A 259 9.01 -16.89 1.89
CA LEU A 259 9.29 -17.94 2.87
C LEU A 259 9.13 -17.44 4.32
N ALA A 260 9.56 -16.22 4.61
CA ALA A 260 9.41 -15.59 5.92
C ALA A 260 7.92 -15.44 6.28
N HIS A 261 7.08 -15.00 5.34
CA HIS A 261 5.63 -14.99 5.47
C HIS A 261 5.09 -16.39 5.83
N GLY A 262 5.41 -17.41 5.03
CA GLY A 262 4.92 -18.77 5.26
C GLY A 262 5.38 -19.36 6.60
N ALA A 263 6.61 -19.08 7.01
CA ALA A 263 7.15 -19.51 8.30
C ALA A 263 6.41 -18.87 9.49
N ALA A 264 6.14 -17.56 9.43
CA ALA A 264 5.37 -16.85 10.45
C ALA A 264 3.92 -17.37 10.55
N VAL A 265 3.26 -17.59 9.40
CA VAL A 265 1.90 -18.15 9.37
C VAL A 265 1.86 -19.55 9.96
N LYS A 266 2.85 -20.40 9.63
CA LYS A 266 2.97 -21.75 10.18
C LYS A 266 3.09 -21.70 11.70
N VAL A 267 3.96 -20.85 12.25
CA VAL A 267 4.10 -20.67 13.70
C VAL A 267 2.77 -20.27 14.34
N TYR A 268 2.07 -19.29 13.76
CA TYR A 268 0.78 -18.85 14.30
C TYR A 268 -0.25 -19.99 14.31
N ARG A 269 -0.37 -20.72 13.20
CA ARG A 269 -1.32 -21.83 13.06
C ARG A 269 -1.06 -22.96 14.04
N GLU A 270 0.20 -23.34 14.20
CA GLU A 270 0.60 -24.47 15.05
C GLU A 270 0.57 -24.14 16.54
N LYS A 271 0.96 -22.90 16.92
CA LYS A 271 1.11 -22.54 18.35
C LYS A 271 -0.04 -21.73 18.93
N TYR A 272 -0.70 -20.89 18.12
CA TYR A 272 -1.54 -19.81 18.66
C TYR A 272 -2.97 -19.78 18.13
N LYS A 273 -3.27 -20.35 16.96
CA LYS A 273 -4.59 -20.25 16.32
C LYS A 273 -5.74 -20.73 17.22
N GLU A 274 -5.56 -21.88 17.86
CA GLU A 274 -6.54 -22.47 18.79
C GLU A 274 -6.88 -21.53 19.95
N SER A 275 -5.86 -21.00 20.64
CA SER A 275 -6.02 -20.17 21.83
C SER A 275 -6.40 -18.72 21.52
N GLN A 276 -5.80 -18.13 20.48
CA GLN A 276 -5.91 -16.70 20.19
C GLN A 276 -7.03 -16.37 19.19
N LYS A 277 -7.39 -17.31 18.31
CA LYS A 277 -8.48 -17.21 17.31
C LYS A 277 -8.38 -16.02 16.34
N GLY A 278 -7.23 -15.35 16.27
CA GLY A 278 -6.97 -14.29 15.28
C GLY A 278 -6.76 -14.83 13.86
N LYS A 279 -6.65 -13.90 12.91
CA LYS A 279 -6.45 -14.13 11.49
C LYS A 279 -5.08 -13.59 11.05
N VAL A 280 -4.42 -14.31 10.14
CA VAL A 280 -3.11 -13.90 9.61
C VAL A 280 -3.18 -13.75 8.10
N GLY A 281 -2.62 -12.66 7.58
CA GLY A 281 -2.55 -12.34 6.17
C GLY A 281 -1.25 -11.62 5.80
N ILE A 282 -1.31 -10.93 4.67
CA ILE A 282 -0.23 -10.14 4.08
C ILE A 282 -0.83 -8.90 3.41
N ALA A 283 -0.16 -7.75 3.46
CA ALA A 283 -0.57 -6.55 2.74
C ALA A 283 0.31 -6.38 1.48
N LEU A 284 -0.32 -6.26 0.31
CA LEU A 284 0.34 -6.21 -1.00
C LEU A 284 0.04 -4.89 -1.69
N ASN A 285 1.09 -4.17 -2.13
CA ASN A 285 0.92 -3.08 -3.08
C ASN A 285 0.61 -3.62 -4.47
N ALA A 286 -0.37 -3.01 -5.10
CA ALA A 286 -0.75 -3.34 -6.45
C ALA A 286 -1.39 -2.14 -7.14
N GLY A 287 -0.83 -1.77 -8.29
CA GLY A 287 -1.53 -0.94 -9.27
C GLY A 287 -2.48 -1.80 -10.11
N TRP A 288 -3.36 -1.13 -10.84
CA TRP A 288 -4.10 -1.77 -11.93
C TRP A 288 -3.55 -1.33 -13.28
N TYR A 289 -3.37 -2.27 -14.21
CA TYR A 289 -2.74 -2.01 -15.50
C TYR A 289 -3.73 -2.16 -16.65
N LEU A 290 -3.82 -1.13 -17.48
CA LEU A 290 -4.57 -1.15 -18.74
C LEU A 290 -3.61 -1.47 -19.89
N PRO A 291 -4.06 -2.10 -20.98
CA PRO A 291 -3.22 -2.23 -22.16
C PRO A 291 -3.03 -0.83 -22.79
N TYR A 292 -1.83 -0.55 -23.30
CA TYR A 292 -1.53 0.75 -23.90
C TYR A 292 -2.38 1.02 -25.15
N THR A 293 -2.55 -0.01 -26.00
CA THR A 293 -3.53 -0.09 -27.11
C THR A 293 -4.46 -1.29 -26.97
N GLU A 294 -5.49 -1.38 -27.81
CA GLU A 294 -6.37 -2.56 -27.90
C GLU A 294 -5.77 -3.72 -28.69
N SER A 295 -4.44 -3.77 -28.87
CA SER A 295 -3.75 -4.88 -29.52
C SER A 295 -3.75 -6.14 -28.64
N ALA A 296 -3.53 -7.31 -29.24
CA ALA A 296 -3.43 -8.55 -28.47
C ALA A 296 -2.14 -8.57 -27.65
N GLU A 297 -1.09 -7.97 -28.19
CA GLU A 297 0.24 -7.86 -27.65
C GLU A 297 0.22 -7.05 -26.34
N ASP A 298 -0.38 -5.86 -26.34
CA ASP A 298 -0.48 -5.03 -25.13
C ASP A 298 -1.39 -5.67 -24.07
N ARG A 299 -2.43 -6.41 -24.47
CA ARG A 299 -3.24 -7.20 -23.52
C ARG A 299 -2.44 -8.32 -22.87
N LEU A 300 -1.57 -9.00 -23.62
CA LEU A 300 -0.66 -10.00 -23.06
C LEU A 300 0.43 -9.36 -22.20
N ALA A 301 0.88 -8.15 -22.55
CA ALA A 301 1.81 -7.37 -21.74
C ALA A 301 1.23 -7.05 -20.35
N VAL A 302 -0.07 -6.75 -20.25
CA VAL A 302 -0.76 -6.59 -18.95
C VAL A 302 -0.63 -7.86 -18.11
N ALA A 303 -0.86 -9.05 -18.68
CA ALA A 303 -0.74 -10.31 -17.94
C ALA A 303 0.68 -10.52 -17.41
N ARG A 304 1.70 -10.24 -18.23
CA ARG A 304 3.11 -10.32 -17.81
C ARG A 304 3.45 -9.29 -16.73
N VAL A 305 2.95 -8.06 -16.81
CA VAL A 305 3.16 -7.06 -15.74
C VAL A 305 2.47 -7.47 -14.44
N MET A 306 1.24 -8.01 -14.51
CA MET A 306 0.54 -8.54 -13.33
C MET A 306 1.32 -9.69 -12.67
N ALA A 307 1.90 -10.58 -13.48
CA ALA A 307 2.74 -11.68 -13.01
C ALA A 307 3.94 -11.21 -12.16
N PHE A 308 4.55 -10.08 -12.52
CA PHE A 308 5.70 -9.50 -11.82
C PHE A 308 5.33 -8.44 -10.77
N THR A 309 4.02 -8.28 -10.48
CA THR A 309 3.52 -7.35 -9.46
C THR A 309 2.75 -8.11 -8.37
N ILE A 310 1.42 -8.02 -8.32
CA ILE A 310 0.62 -8.63 -7.25
C ILE A 310 0.71 -10.17 -7.27
N ASP A 311 0.75 -10.78 -8.45
CA ASP A 311 0.77 -12.22 -8.59
C ASP A 311 2.07 -12.84 -8.06
N TYR A 312 3.18 -12.09 -8.17
CA TYR A 312 4.50 -12.53 -7.69
C TYR A 312 4.43 -12.98 -6.23
N PHE A 313 3.68 -12.25 -5.40
CA PHE A 313 3.53 -12.56 -3.98
C PHE A 313 2.26 -13.32 -3.66
N LEU A 314 1.17 -13.15 -4.42
CA LEU A 314 -0.11 -13.80 -4.10
C LEU A 314 -0.20 -15.24 -4.65
N GLU A 315 0.28 -15.50 -5.86
CA GLU A 315 0.16 -16.80 -6.51
C GLU A 315 0.91 -17.93 -5.77
N PRO A 316 2.12 -17.70 -5.18
CA PRO A 316 2.76 -18.67 -4.31
C PRO A 316 1.91 -19.05 -3.09
N LEU A 317 1.14 -18.12 -2.55
CA LEU A 317 0.29 -18.40 -1.39
C LEU A 317 -0.97 -19.17 -1.78
N VAL A 318 -1.44 -19.05 -3.02
CA VAL A 318 -2.61 -19.80 -3.51
C VAL A 318 -2.23 -21.19 -3.99
N THR A 319 -1.12 -21.30 -4.71
CA THR A 319 -0.76 -22.50 -5.48
C THR A 319 0.47 -23.24 -4.95
N GLY A 320 1.31 -22.58 -4.16
CA GLY A 320 2.63 -23.06 -3.77
C GLY A 320 3.70 -22.88 -4.87
N LYS A 321 3.42 -22.09 -5.92
CA LYS A 321 4.30 -21.88 -7.08
C LYS A 321 4.31 -20.41 -7.50
N TYR A 322 5.39 -20.00 -8.17
CA TYR A 322 5.44 -18.69 -8.84
C TYR A 322 4.51 -18.63 -10.06
N PRO A 323 4.09 -17.42 -10.47
CA PRO A 323 3.34 -17.22 -11.72
C PRO A 323 4.07 -17.79 -12.94
N VAL A 324 3.31 -18.40 -13.86
CA VAL A 324 3.88 -19.06 -15.04
C VAL A 324 4.65 -18.08 -15.94
N ASP A 325 4.16 -16.85 -16.10
CA ASP A 325 4.84 -15.82 -16.89
C ASP A 325 6.19 -15.44 -16.28
N MET A 326 6.31 -15.40 -14.93
CA MET A 326 7.61 -15.18 -14.29
C MET A 326 8.57 -16.33 -14.56
N VAL A 327 8.12 -17.57 -14.41
CA VAL A 327 8.95 -18.76 -14.66
C VAL A 327 9.41 -18.80 -16.12
N ASN A 328 8.54 -18.42 -17.04
CA ASN A 328 8.87 -18.39 -18.46
C ASN A 328 9.81 -17.25 -18.83
N ASN A 329 9.70 -16.09 -18.19
CA ASN A 329 10.44 -14.90 -18.59
C ASN A 329 11.78 -14.74 -17.87
N VAL A 330 11.90 -15.17 -16.62
CA VAL A 330 13.15 -15.04 -15.86
C VAL A 330 14.13 -16.14 -16.27
N LYS A 331 15.20 -15.75 -16.97
CA LYS A 331 16.20 -16.67 -17.53
C LYS A 331 17.45 -16.81 -16.64
N GLY A 332 18.26 -17.82 -16.93
CA GLY A 332 19.59 -17.98 -16.32
C GLY A 332 19.59 -18.46 -14.87
N GLY A 333 18.51 -19.10 -14.41
CA GLY A 333 18.40 -19.62 -13.04
C GLY A 333 18.28 -18.53 -11.96
N ARG A 334 17.97 -17.28 -12.34
CA ARG A 334 17.85 -16.14 -11.42
C ARG A 334 16.63 -16.22 -10.50
N LEU A 335 15.55 -16.87 -10.93
CA LEU A 335 14.37 -17.12 -10.09
C LEU A 335 14.59 -18.39 -9.25
N PRO A 336 14.65 -18.29 -7.91
CA PRO A 336 14.77 -19.47 -7.05
C PRO A 336 13.58 -20.41 -7.19
N THR A 337 13.76 -21.68 -6.83
CA THR A 337 12.68 -22.68 -6.83
C THR A 337 12.28 -23.05 -5.40
N PHE A 338 10.99 -23.16 -5.13
CA PHE A 338 10.52 -23.71 -3.86
C PHE A 338 10.76 -25.22 -3.79
N THR A 339 11.26 -25.70 -2.64
CA THR A 339 11.23 -27.12 -2.32
C THR A 339 9.79 -27.60 -2.11
N THR A 340 9.56 -28.92 -2.16
CA THR A 340 8.24 -29.50 -1.88
C THR A 340 7.69 -29.08 -0.52
N GLN A 341 8.54 -29.01 0.50
CA GLN A 341 8.16 -28.58 1.85
C GLN A 341 7.77 -27.10 1.90
N GLN A 342 8.55 -26.24 1.23
CA GLN A 342 8.25 -24.81 1.14
C GLN A 342 6.94 -24.56 0.38
N SER A 343 6.77 -25.21 -0.77
CA SER A 343 5.54 -25.14 -1.57
C SER A 343 4.31 -25.54 -0.76
N LYS A 344 4.39 -26.63 0.01
CA LYS A 344 3.32 -27.08 0.92
C LYS A 344 3.03 -26.10 2.05
N MET A 345 4.06 -25.45 2.61
CA MET A 345 3.92 -24.45 3.67
C MET A 345 3.20 -23.18 3.18
N LEU A 346 3.49 -22.75 1.95
CA LEU A 346 2.93 -21.53 1.37
C LEU A 346 1.47 -21.70 0.93
N LYS A 347 1.09 -22.89 0.44
CA LYS A 347 -0.24 -23.11 -0.10
C LYS A 347 -1.32 -22.90 0.98
N GLY A 348 -2.16 -21.90 0.76
CA GLY A 348 -3.21 -21.45 1.66
C GLY A 348 -2.68 -20.76 2.92
N SER A 349 -1.48 -20.17 2.92
CA SER A 349 -0.87 -19.52 4.10
C SER A 349 -1.45 -18.13 4.41
N TYR A 350 -2.75 -17.92 4.22
CA TYR A 350 -3.42 -16.67 4.58
C TYR A 350 -4.88 -16.94 4.97
N ASP A 351 -5.41 -16.07 5.82
CA ASP A 351 -6.82 -15.98 6.18
C ASP A 351 -7.50 -14.77 5.49
N PHE A 352 -6.71 -13.77 5.06
CA PHE A 352 -7.13 -12.60 4.29
C PHE A 352 -5.94 -12.00 3.51
N ILE A 353 -6.23 -11.16 2.52
CA ILE A 353 -5.27 -10.35 1.76
C ILE A 353 -5.53 -8.87 2.00
N GLY A 354 -4.49 -8.12 2.34
CA GLY A 354 -4.48 -6.66 2.33
C GLY A 354 -4.09 -6.15 0.95
N ILE A 355 -4.79 -5.15 0.45
CA ILE A 355 -4.51 -4.47 -0.82
C ILE A 355 -4.19 -3.01 -0.53
N ASN A 356 -2.99 -2.60 -0.93
CA ASN A 356 -2.56 -1.21 -0.91
C ASN A 356 -2.64 -0.67 -2.33
N TYR A 357 -3.59 0.23 -2.58
CA TYR A 357 -3.88 0.75 -3.91
C TYR A 357 -3.84 2.28 -3.90
N TYR A 358 -3.13 2.85 -4.88
CA TYR A 358 -3.01 4.30 -5.05
C TYR A 358 -3.25 4.76 -6.48
N SER A 359 -2.84 3.97 -7.47
CA SER A 359 -2.79 4.41 -8.87
C SER A 359 -2.89 3.26 -9.88
N SER A 360 -2.96 3.62 -11.15
CA SER A 360 -2.99 2.74 -12.30
C SER A 360 -2.01 3.21 -13.36
N ALA A 361 -1.66 2.33 -14.28
CA ALA A 361 -0.77 2.63 -15.40
C ALA A 361 -1.17 1.85 -16.65
N TYR A 362 -0.53 2.17 -17.77
CA TYR A 362 -0.59 1.40 -18.99
C TYR A 362 0.58 0.42 -19.08
N ALA A 363 0.34 -0.76 -19.62
CA ALA A 363 1.35 -1.73 -20.01
C ALA A 363 1.39 -1.84 -21.54
N LYS A 364 2.60 -1.78 -22.10
CA LYS A 364 2.84 -1.89 -23.54
C LYS A 364 3.82 -3.02 -23.82
N ASP A 365 3.53 -3.83 -24.82
CA ASP A 365 4.45 -4.86 -25.31
C ASP A 365 5.72 -4.21 -25.88
N VAL A 366 6.88 -4.73 -25.46
CA VAL A 366 8.18 -4.31 -25.99
C VAL A 366 9.08 -5.53 -26.18
N PRO A 367 10.05 -5.47 -27.11
CA PRO A 367 11.05 -6.52 -27.23
C PRO A 367 11.76 -6.78 -25.89
N CYS A 368 12.01 -8.05 -25.57
CA CYS A 368 12.78 -8.43 -24.40
C CYS A 368 14.21 -7.87 -24.49
N SER A 369 14.69 -7.23 -23.43
CA SER A 369 16.07 -6.75 -23.38
C SER A 369 17.04 -7.90 -23.09
N ASN A 370 18.16 -7.94 -23.80
CA ASN A 370 19.29 -8.84 -23.51
C ASN A 370 20.46 -8.10 -22.83
N GLU A 371 20.41 -6.77 -22.79
CA GLU A 371 21.39 -5.91 -22.13
C GLU A 371 20.75 -5.24 -20.92
N ASN A 372 21.57 -4.90 -19.91
CA ASN A 372 21.10 -4.20 -18.72
C ASN A 372 19.85 -4.85 -18.09
N VAL A 373 19.83 -6.19 -18.08
CA VAL A 373 18.70 -6.98 -17.59
C VAL A 373 18.47 -6.69 -16.11
N THR A 374 17.21 -6.48 -15.75
CA THR A 374 16.73 -6.33 -14.38
C THR A 374 15.35 -6.96 -14.24
N LEU A 375 14.83 -7.03 -13.01
CA LEU A 375 13.43 -7.43 -12.80
C LEU A 375 12.43 -6.59 -13.60
N PHE A 376 12.70 -5.30 -13.86
CA PHE A 376 11.81 -4.45 -14.64
C PHE A 376 11.77 -4.79 -16.13
N SER A 377 12.82 -5.37 -16.69
CA SER A 377 12.87 -5.75 -18.11
C SER A 377 12.32 -7.15 -18.38
N ASP A 378 12.33 -8.03 -17.38
CA ASP A 378 11.91 -9.43 -17.53
C ASP A 378 10.46 -9.62 -18.02
N PRO A 379 9.48 -8.77 -17.68
CA PRO A 379 8.14 -8.85 -18.28
C PRO A 379 8.11 -8.63 -19.79
N CYS A 380 9.18 -8.14 -20.42
CA CYS A 380 9.18 -7.68 -21.82
C CYS A 380 7.99 -6.74 -22.09
N ALA A 381 7.76 -5.82 -21.15
CA ALA A 381 6.68 -4.87 -21.19
C ALA A 381 7.17 -3.55 -20.57
N SER A 382 6.80 -2.43 -21.15
CA SER A 382 7.02 -1.11 -20.54
C SER A 382 5.76 -0.68 -19.81
N VAL A 383 5.93 -0.12 -18.60
CA VAL A 383 4.85 0.46 -17.80
C VAL A 383 4.95 1.98 -17.85
N THR A 384 3.85 2.66 -18.10
CA THR A 384 3.79 4.13 -18.15
C THR A 384 2.48 4.66 -17.60
N GLY A 385 2.54 5.77 -16.85
CA GLY A 385 1.34 6.46 -16.37
C GLY A 385 0.63 7.27 -17.46
N GLU A 386 1.23 7.41 -18.63
CA GLU A 386 0.76 8.28 -19.71
C GLU A 386 0.55 7.52 -21.00
N ARG A 387 -0.47 7.93 -21.77
CA ARG A 387 -0.70 7.46 -23.14
C ARG A 387 -0.74 8.67 -24.06
N GLU A 388 0.17 8.68 -25.04
CA GLU A 388 0.32 9.80 -25.99
C GLU A 388 0.54 11.16 -25.30
N GLY A 389 1.31 11.15 -24.20
CA GLY A 389 1.59 12.35 -23.38
C GLY A 389 0.43 12.80 -22.48
N VAL A 390 -0.65 12.02 -22.40
CA VAL A 390 -1.79 12.29 -21.52
C VAL A 390 -1.76 11.33 -20.33
N PRO A 391 -1.66 11.84 -19.09
CA PRO A 391 -1.75 11.01 -17.88
C PRO A 391 -3.08 10.26 -17.79
N ILE A 392 -3.04 9.02 -17.28
CA ILE A 392 -4.22 8.17 -17.05
C ILE A 392 -5.25 8.82 -16.10
N GLY A 393 -4.80 9.74 -15.24
CA GLY A 393 -5.63 10.50 -14.33
C GLY A 393 -4.90 11.71 -13.75
N PRO A 394 -5.61 12.57 -12.99
CA PRO A 394 -5.01 13.71 -12.32
C PRO A 394 -3.87 13.29 -11.41
N LYS A 395 -2.79 14.07 -11.41
CA LYS A 395 -1.58 13.80 -10.61
C LYS A 395 -1.71 14.42 -9.22
N ALA A 396 -1.26 13.70 -8.19
CA ALA A 396 -1.13 14.23 -6.82
C ALA A 396 0.20 14.97 -6.63
N ALA A 397 0.71 15.10 -5.40
CA ALA A 397 2.01 15.75 -5.20
C ALA A 397 3.17 14.85 -5.63
N SER A 398 3.08 13.56 -5.34
CA SER A 398 4.02 12.55 -5.83
C SER A 398 3.79 12.22 -7.31
N ASP A 399 4.87 12.17 -8.08
CA ASP A 399 4.88 11.89 -9.52
C ASP A 399 4.25 10.55 -9.90
N TRP A 400 4.32 9.56 -9.02
CA TRP A 400 3.82 8.22 -9.25
C TRP A 400 2.33 8.05 -8.93
N ILE A 401 1.67 9.03 -8.29
CA ILE A 401 0.25 8.95 -7.93
C ILE A 401 -0.59 9.64 -9.00
N LEU A 402 -1.06 8.84 -9.95
CA LEU A 402 -2.08 9.23 -10.92
C LEU A 402 -3.44 8.69 -10.47
N ILE A 403 -4.36 9.60 -10.14
CA ILE A 403 -5.63 9.29 -9.51
C ILE A 403 -6.55 8.59 -10.52
N TYR A 404 -6.76 7.29 -10.33
CA TYR A 404 -7.60 6.46 -11.22
C TYR A 404 -8.53 5.51 -10.43
N PRO A 405 -9.64 6.02 -9.86
CA PRO A 405 -10.48 5.25 -8.94
C PRO A 405 -10.96 3.90 -9.48
N LYS A 406 -11.25 3.78 -10.78
CA LYS A 406 -11.71 2.52 -11.39
C LYS A 406 -10.72 1.37 -11.21
N GLY A 407 -9.42 1.66 -11.09
CA GLY A 407 -8.41 0.63 -10.95
C GLY A 407 -8.52 -0.17 -9.66
N ILE A 408 -8.97 0.43 -8.54
CA ILE A 408 -9.15 -0.32 -7.28
C ILE A 408 -10.24 -1.38 -7.43
N ARG A 409 -11.34 -1.04 -8.11
CA ARG A 409 -12.43 -1.96 -8.40
C ARG A 409 -11.96 -3.10 -9.28
N ASP A 410 -11.28 -2.78 -10.37
CA ASP A 410 -10.85 -3.79 -11.33
C ASP A 410 -9.80 -4.73 -10.71
N LEU A 411 -8.90 -4.21 -9.86
CA LEU A 411 -7.97 -5.01 -9.07
C LEU A 411 -8.67 -5.94 -8.08
N LEU A 412 -9.70 -5.45 -7.38
CA LEU A 412 -10.50 -6.28 -6.46
C LEU A 412 -11.25 -7.40 -7.20
N LEU A 413 -11.82 -7.09 -8.36
CA LEU A 413 -12.48 -8.09 -9.21
C LEU A 413 -11.48 -9.07 -9.81
N TYR A 414 -10.29 -8.61 -10.19
CA TYR A 414 -9.20 -9.48 -10.62
C TYR A 414 -8.83 -10.49 -9.53
N ALA A 415 -8.62 -10.02 -8.30
CA ALA A 415 -8.33 -10.89 -7.17
C ALA A 415 -9.47 -11.87 -6.89
N LYS A 416 -10.73 -11.41 -7.00
CA LYS A 416 -11.91 -12.27 -6.91
C LYS A 416 -11.87 -13.42 -7.92
N TYR A 417 -11.76 -13.10 -9.21
CA TYR A 417 -11.91 -14.10 -10.26
C TYR A 417 -10.68 -15.00 -10.39
N LYS A 418 -9.46 -14.47 -10.23
CA LYS A 418 -8.23 -15.25 -10.36
C LYS A 418 -7.94 -16.10 -9.11
N PHE A 419 -8.14 -15.55 -7.92
CA PHE A 419 -7.69 -16.17 -6.66
C PHE A 419 -8.83 -16.72 -5.80
N LYS A 420 -9.98 -17.02 -6.42
CA LYS A 420 -11.15 -17.65 -5.78
C LYS A 420 -11.74 -16.82 -4.63
N ASP A 421 -11.88 -15.52 -4.84
CA ASP A 421 -12.57 -14.59 -3.95
C ASP A 421 -12.07 -14.60 -2.49
N PRO A 422 -10.77 -14.33 -2.28
CA PRO A 422 -10.22 -14.27 -0.93
C PRO A 422 -10.89 -13.15 -0.12
N VAL A 423 -10.88 -13.26 1.20
CA VAL A 423 -11.25 -12.13 2.07
C VAL A 423 -10.24 -11.01 1.86
N MET A 424 -10.70 -9.81 1.51
CA MET A 424 -9.86 -8.67 1.18
C MET A 424 -10.10 -7.49 2.15
N TYR A 425 -9.04 -6.76 2.45
CA TYR A 425 -9.11 -5.44 3.09
C TYR A 425 -8.31 -4.46 2.24
N ILE A 426 -8.84 -3.27 1.96
CA ILE A 426 -8.01 -2.19 1.44
C ILE A 426 -7.19 -1.65 2.61
N THR A 427 -5.94 -2.07 2.73
CA THR A 427 -5.08 -1.80 3.89
C THR A 427 -4.32 -0.49 3.78
N GLU A 428 -4.26 0.09 2.57
CA GLU A 428 -3.84 1.46 2.30
C GLU A 428 -4.54 1.99 1.05
N ASN A 429 -5.01 3.24 1.13
CA ASN A 429 -5.41 4.05 -0.02
C ASN A 429 -5.32 5.51 0.43
N GLY A 430 -4.81 6.39 -0.42
CA GLY A 430 -4.62 7.78 -0.05
C GLY A 430 -4.07 8.62 -1.18
N ARG A 431 -3.97 9.93 -0.93
CA ARG A 431 -3.23 10.85 -1.78
C ARG A 431 -2.45 11.83 -0.94
N ASP A 432 -1.35 12.28 -1.51
CA ASP A 432 -0.48 13.26 -0.90
C ASP A 432 -0.70 14.67 -1.42
N GLU A 433 -0.12 15.60 -0.68
CA GLU A 433 -0.10 17.03 -0.95
C GLU A 433 1.29 17.56 -0.66
N PHE A 434 1.73 18.58 -1.40
CA PHE A 434 3.01 19.23 -1.11
C PHE A 434 2.98 19.88 0.27
N ASN A 435 4.07 19.73 1.02
CA ASN A 435 4.29 20.46 2.24
C ASN A 435 4.63 21.92 1.91
N THR A 436 3.67 22.82 2.12
CA THR A 436 3.86 24.26 1.86
C THR A 436 4.53 25.01 3.03
N GLY A 437 4.89 24.30 4.10
CA GLY A 437 5.43 24.89 5.33
C GLY A 437 4.41 25.69 6.16
N LYS A 438 3.13 25.67 5.78
CA LYS A 438 2.03 26.30 6.49
C LYS A 438 0.99 25.26 6.88
N ILE A 439 0.30 25.48 8.00
CA ILE A 439 -0.82 24.65 8.42
C ILE A 439 -1.87 24.64 7.31
N PHE A 440 -2.11 23.45 6.75
CA PHE A 440 -3.08 23.24 5.67
C PHE A 440 -4.08 22.16 6.08
N LEU A 441 -5.29 22.60 6.43
CA LEU A 441 -6.37 21.73 6.89
C LEU A 441 -7.48 21.55 5.85
N ASN A 442 -7.46 22.30 4.75
CA ASN A 442 -8.52 22.34 3.75
C ASN A 442 -8.22 21.42 2.54
N ASP A 443 -8.18 20.11 2.80
CA ASP A 443 -7.79 19.08 1.84
C ASP A 443 -8.97 18.50 1.05
N GLY A 444 -9.71 19.36 0.35
CA GLY A 444 -10.89 18.98 -0.45
C GLY A 444 -10.59 17.89 -1.50
N ASP A 445 -9.42 17.93 -2.12
CA ASP A 445 -9.01 16.93 -3.11
C ASP A 445 -8.82 15.55 -2.47
N ARG A 446 -8.39 15.47 -1.19
CA ARG A 446 -8.31 14.21 -0.45
C ARG A 446 -9.70 13.64 -0.18
N ILE A 447 -10.68 14.49 0.12
CA ILE A 447 -12.09 14.06 0.26
C ILE A 447 -12.62 13.50 -1.06
N ASP A 448 -12.41 14.21 -2.18
CA ASP A 448 -12.88 13.76 -3.50
C ASP A 448 -12.22 12.44 -3.91
N PHE A 449 -10.91 12.30 -3.67
CA PHE A 449 -10.18 11.06 -3.86
C PHE A 449 -10.83 9.90 -3.10
N TYR A 450 -11.02 10.03 -1.78
CA TYR A 450 -11.59 8.96 -0.97
C TYR A 450 -13.02 8.61 -1.37
N ALA A 451 -13.86 9.62 -1.62
CA ALA A 451 -15.24 9.40 -2.03
C ALA A 451 -15.33 8.59 -3.32
N ARG A 452 -14.49 8.90 -4.33
CA ARG A 452 -14.47 8.15 -5.60
C ARG A 452 -13.91 6.75 -5.46
N HIS A 453 -12.86 6.55 -4.67
CA HIS A 453 -12.29 5.20 -4.46
C HIS A 453 -13.25 4.31 -3.67
N LEU A 454 -13.90 4.86 -2.63
CA LEU A 454 -14.88 4.12 -1.83
C LEU A 454 -16.14 3.76 -2.64
N GLU A 455 -16.57 4.61 -3.58
CA GLU A 455 -17.62 4.28 -4.54
C GLU A 455 -17.22 3.06 -5.40
N MET A 456 -15.97 3.01 -5.85
CA MET A 456 -15.45 1.88 -6.64
C MET A 456 -15.29 0.60 -5.82
N VAL A 457 -14.92 0.71 -4.53
CA VAL A 457 -14.93 -0.42 -3.60
C VAL A 457 -16.35 -0.93 -3.37
N GLN A 458 -17.32 -0.04 -3.19
CA GLN A 458 -18.73 -0.40 -3.05
C GLN A 458 -19.25 -1.10 -4.31
N ASP A 459 -18.89 -0.61 -5.49
CA ASP A 459 -19.26 -1.25 -6.76
C ASP A 459 -18.69 -2.69 -6.84
N ALA A 460 -17.42 -2.89 -6.50
CA ALA A 460 -16.82 -4.22 -6.46
C ALA A 460 -17.54 -5.17 -5.47
N ILE A 461 -17.92 -4.67 -4.28
CA ILE A 461 -18.73 -5.41 -3.31
C ILE A 461 -20.10 -5.77 -3.89
N SER A 462 -20.73 -4.87 -4.63
CA SER A 462 -22.04 -5.12 -5.25
C SER A 462 -21.99 -6.21 -6.33
N ILE A 463 -20.83 -6.41 -6.96
CA ILE A 463 -20.53 -7.50 -7.90
C ILE A 463 -20.07 -8.78 -7.17
N GLY A 464 -20.02 -8.73 -5.83
CA GLY A 464 -19.78 -9.85 -4.96
C GLY A 464 -18.32 -10.04 -4.52
N ALA A 465 -17.42 -9.07 -4.74
CA ALA A 465 -16.06 -9.15 -4.20
C ALA A 465 -16.08 -9.17 -2.66
N ASN A 466 -15.33 -10.08 -2.04
CA ASN A 466 -15.32 -10.27 -0.59
C ASN A 466 -14.44 -9.24 0.14
N VAL A 467 -14.82 -7.97 0.09
CA VAL A 467 -14.10 -6.86 0.74
C VAL A 467 -14.71 -6.55 2.11
N LYS A 468 -13.88 -6.53 3.14
CA LYS A 468 -14.28 -6.43 4.54
C LYS A 468 -13.81 -5.17 5.26
N GLY A 469 -13.00 -4.34 4.62
CA GLY A 469 -12.67 -3.04 5.19
C GLY A 469 -11.82 -2.14 4.31
N PHE A 470 -11.68 -0.91 4.79
CA PHE A 470 -10.94 0.17 4.15
C PHE A 470 -10.13 0.96 5.19
N PHE A 471 -8.85 1.10 4.93
CA PHE A 471 -7.90 1.83 5.76
C PHE A 471 -7.35 3.02 4.98
N ALA A 472 -7.67 4.23 5.45
CA ALA A 472 -7.14 5.46 4.91
C ALA A 472 -5.64 5.57 5.24
N TRP A 473 -4.81 5.64 4.20
CA TRP A 473 -3.42 6.06 4.31
C TRP A 473 -3.34 7.59 4.17
N SER A 474 -2.97 8.34 5.19
CA SER A 474 -2.51 7.91 6.53
C SER A 474 -3.28 8.58 7.65
N LEU A 475 -3.11 8.12 8.90
CA LEU A 475 -3.68 8.83 10.05
C LEU A 475 -3.02 10.20 10.19
N LEU A 476 -1.69 10.21 10.23
CA LEU A 476 -0.84 11.37 10.45
C LEU A 476 -0.05 11.68 9.18
N ASP A 477 0.21 12.97 8.92
CA ASP A 477 1.35 13.35 8.10
C ASP A 477 2.61 12.78 8.76
N ASN A 478 3.51 12.19 7.98
CA ASN A 478 4.62 11.40 8.50
C ASN A 478 5.87 11.50 7.61
N PHE A 479 6.95 10.81 8.00
CA PHE A 479 8.17 10.70 7.18
C PHE A 479 7.92 9.79 5.98
N GLU A 480 7.82 10.35 4.78
CA GLU A 480 7.49 9.64 3.53
C GLU A 480 8.76 9.17 2.80
N TRP A 481 9.54 8.34 3.49
CA TRP A 481 10.71 7.66 2.91
C TRP A 481 11.69 8.63 2.23
N VAL A 482 12.00 8.44 0.94
CA VAL A 482 12.89 9.33 0.17
C VAL A 482 12.31 10.72 -0.08
N ASN A 483 11.01 10.92 0.10
CA ASN A 483 10.42 12.26 0.04
C ASN A 483 10.59 13.02 1.37
N GLY A 484 11.06 12.36 2.43
CA GLY A 484 11.16 12.98 3.75
C GLY A 484 9.82 13.58 4.17
N TYR A 485 9.82 14.86 4.56
CA TYR A 485 8.62 15.60 4.94
C TYR A 485 8.13 16.55 3.84
N THR A 486 8.56 16.39 2.58
CA THR A 486 8.15 17.28 1.47
C THR A 486 6.71 17.05 1.02
N VAL A 487 6.10 15.92 1.39
CA VAL A 487 4.72 15.55 1.07
C VAL A 487 3.96 15.11 2.31
N ARG A 488 2.63 15.16 2.24
CA ARG A 488 1.72 14.98 3.38
C ARG A 488 0.53 14.08 3.03
N PHE A 489 0.43 12.92 3.67
CA PHE A 489 -0.65 11.93 3.43
C PHE A 489 -1.77 11.94 4.49
N GLY A 490 -1.56 12.56 5.64
CA GLY A 490 -2.39 12.38 6.82
C GLY A 490 -3.80 12.94 6.69
N LEU A 491 -4.76 12.26 7.32
CA LEU A 491 -6.04 12.83 7.73
C LEU A 491 -5.85 13.91 8.80
N VAL A 492 -4.74 13.84 9.53
CA VAL A 492 -4.32 14.78 10.56
C VAL A 492 -3.02 15.43 10.12
N TYR A 493 -3.00 16.75 10.10
CA TYR A 493 -1.78 17.54 9.88
C TYR A 493 -0.89 17.45 11.14
N VAL A 494 0.40 17.22 10.94
CA VAL A 494 1.41 17.24 12.01
C VAL A 494 2.32 18.46 11.82
N ASP A 495 2.41 19.29 12.85
CA ASP A 495 3.36 20.40 12.90
C ASP A 495 4.72 19.93 13.44
N PHE A 496 5.56 19.40 12.55
CA PHE A 496 6.90 18.90 12.87
C PHE A 496 7.82 19.94 13.53
N LYS A 497 7.48 21.25 13.47
CA LYS A 497 8.30 22.33 14.03
C LYS A 497 7.80 22.82 15.40
N ASP A 498 6.58 22.48 15.78
CA ASP A 498 5.95 22.92 17.03
C ASP A 498 5.53 21.70 17.87
N GLY A 499 6.53 20.91 18.28
CA GLY A 499 6.32 19.74 19.16
C GLY A 499 5.40 18.67 18.55
N CYS A 500 5.43 18.51 17.23
CA CYS A 500 4.58 17.56 16.50
C CYS A 500 3.08 17.72 16.77
N LYS A 501 2.57 18.94 17.03
CA LYS A 501 1.13 19.14 17.29
C LYS A 501 0.25 18.61 16.16
N ARG A 502 -0.86 17.95 16.54
CA ARG A 502 -1.81 17.31 15.62
C ARG A 502 -3.05 18.18 15.38
N TYR A 503 -3.41 18.35 14.11
CA TYR A 503 -4.59 19.12 13.68
C TYR A 503 -5.42 18.32 12.66
N PRO A 504 -6.64 17.85 13.01
CA PRO A 504 -7.51 17.16 12.07
C PRO A 504 -7.79 18.02 10.83
N LYS A 505 -7.61 17.44 9.64
CA LYS A 505 -7.96 18.09 8.37
C LYS A 505 -9.45 17.89 8.06
N LYS A 506 -9.97 18.57 7.04
CA LYS A 506 -11.37 18.41 6.62
C LYS A 506 -11.69 16.99 6.17
N SER A 507 -10.73 16.24 5.65
CA SER A 507 -10.92 14.82 5.35
C SER A 507 -11.22 13.98 6.60
N ALA A 508 -10.61 14.27 7.75
CA ALA A 508 -10.93 13.62 9.02
C ALA A 508 -12.39 13.90 9.43
N ASP A 509 -12.82 15.16 9.31
CA ASP A 509 -14.22 15.54 9.55
C ASP A 509 -15.20 14.91 8.55
N TRP A 510 -14.77 14.72 7.29
CA TRP A 510 -15.58 14.05 6.28
C TRP A 510 -15.80 12.57 6.61
N PHE A 511 -14.74 11.84 7.00
CA PHE A 511 -14.88 10.47 7.50
C PHE A 511 -15.80 10.41 8.72
N LYS A 512 -15.63 11.33 9.67
CA LYS A 512 -16.53 11.44 10.81
C LYS A 512 -18.00 11.59 10.40
N LYS A 513 -18.31 12.41 9.38
CA LYS A 513 -19.68 12.58 8.87
C LYS A 513 -20.19 11.34 8.13
N LEU A 514 -19.39 10.79 7.22
CA LEU A 514 -19.70 9.56 6.46
C LEU A 514 -20.16 8.43 7.39
N LEU A 515 -19.47 8.30 8.51
CA LEU A 515 -19.62 7.20 9.47
C LEU A 515 -20.71 7.44 10.52
N ASN A 516 -21.20 8.68 10.64
CA ASN A 516 -22.29 9.06 11.53
C ASN A 516 -23.67 9.16 10.86
N GLN A 517 -23.73 9.14 9.54
CA GLN A 517 -25.01 9.18 8.81
C GLN A 517 -25.73 7.82 8.93
N LYS A 518 -26.70 7.74 9.86
CA LYS A 518 -27.69 6.65 9.89
C LYS A 518 -28.66 6.79 8.72
N LYS A 519 -29.18 5.66 8.24
CA LYS A 519 -30.32 5.62 7.30
C LYS A 519 -31.46 6.43 7.93
N ASN A 520 -31.95 7.48 7.26
CA ASN A 520 -33.25 8.05 7.64
C ASN A 520 -34.26 6.93 7.43
N SER A 521 -34.77 6.39 8.53
CA SER A 521 -35.81 5.36 8.59
C SER A 521 -37.11 5.85 7.98
#